data_AF-A0A8U0QHB2-F1
#
_entry.id   AF-A0A8U0QHB2-F1
#
_cell.length_a   1.000
_cell.length_b   1.000
_cell.length_c   1.000
_cell.angle_alpha   90.00
_cell.angle_beta   90.00
_cell.angle_gamma   90.00
#
_symmetry.space_group_name_H-M   'P 1'
#
loop_
_entity.id
_entity.type
_entity.pdbx_description
1 polymer ?
#
loop_
_entity_poly.entity_id
_entity_poly.type
_entity_poly.pdbx_seq_one_letter_code
_entity_poly.pdbx_strand_id
1 'polypeptide(L)'
;MDSDSKLVAQLNSELYFLIARFLQSGPCQNAAETLIREVEEKELLPTRRDWTGKEHPGRYEDLVKLYGHISPDHLLQVCQRVCPLLEKEVPASVPGVHSLLGAGRQSLLRTNKSQYCNHMTC
;
A
#
# COMPACT_ATOMS: atom_id res chain seq x y z
N MET A 1 -16.12 -14.49 -4.31
CA MET A 1 -16.39 -13.66 -3.12
C MET A 1 -15.40 -13.94 -1.99
N ASP A 2 -15.04 -15.20 -1.71
CA ASP A 2 -14.06 -15.53 -0.64
C ASP A 2 -12.58 -15.27 -1.01
N SER A 3 -12.24 -15.29 -2.30
CA SER A 3 -10.86 -15.04 -2.76
C SER A 3 -10.47 -13.55 -2.72
N ASP A 4 -11.42 -12.65 -2.98
CA ASP A 4 -11.17 -11.20 -2.98
C ASP A 4 -10.95 -10.67 -1.56
N SER A 5 -11.71 -11.17 -0.58
CA SER A 5 -11.55 -10.79 0.83
C SER A 5 -10.19 -11.23 1.37
N LYS A 6 -9.73 -12.42 1.00
CA LYS A 6 -8.41 -12.94 1.38
C LYS A 6 -7.27 -12.13 0.75
N LEU A 7 -7.40 -11.77 -0.53
CA LEU A 7 -6.44 -10.91 -1.20
C LEU A 7 -6.36 -9.52 -0.54
N VAL A 8 -7.51 -8.92 -0.21
CA VAL A 8 -7.57 -7.63 0.48
C VAL A 8 -6.92 -7.70 1.86
N ALA A 9 -7.16 -8.77 2.63
CA ALA A 9 -6.52 -8.96 3.92
C ALA A 9 -4.98 -9.09 3.79
N GLN A 10 -4.51 -9.84 2.81
CA GLN A 10 -3.08 -9.96 2.53
C GLN A 10 -2.47 -8.60 2.16
N LEU A 11 -3.07 -7.87 1.22
CA LEU A 11 -2.60 -6.54 0.80
C LEU A 11 -2.60 -5.54 1.96
N ASN A 12 -3.61 -5.59 2.84
CA ASN A 12 -3.65 -4.73 4.02
C ASN A 12 -2.43 -4.96 4.93
N SER A 13 -2.08 -6.22 5.19
CA SER A 13 -0.92 -6.56 6.02
C SER A 13 0.42 -6.15 5.39
N GLU A 14 0.58 -6.37 4.08
CA GLU A 14 1.73 -5.90 3.32
C GLU A 14 1.83 -4.37 3.33
N LEU A 15 0.70 -3.68 3.23
CA LEU A 15 0.65 -2.22 3.24
C LEU A 15 1.07 -1.65 4.60
N TYR A 16 0.63 -2.24 5.72
CA TYR A 16 1.10 -1.84 7.05
C TYR A 16 2.62 -1.97 7.19
N PHE A 17 3.19 -3.08 6.70
CA PHE A 17 4.64 -3.28 6.67
C PHE A 17 5.35 -2.20 5.84
N LEU A 18 4.85 -1.91 4.63
CA LEU A 18 5.44 -0.90 3.74
C LEU A 18 5.35 0.52 4.31
N ILE A 19 4.23 0.88 4.95
CA ILE A 19 4.07 2.18 5.62
C ILE A 19 5.06 2.32 6.78
N ALA A 20 5.17 1.29 7.62
CA ALA A 20 6.14 1.28 8.71
C ALA A 20 7.58 1.43 8.18
N ARG A 21 7.93 0.74 7.09
CA ARG A 21 9.23 0.87 6.42
C ARG A 21 9.50 2.28 5.90
N PHE A 22 8.49 2.88 5.25
CA PHE A 22 8.57 4.24 4.73
C PHE A 22 8.81 5.26 5.85
N LEU A 23 8.01 5.21 6.91
CA LEU A 23 8.11 6.13 8.05
C LEU A 23 9.44 5.99 8.80
N GLN A 24 9.95 4.76 8.96
CA GLN A 24 11.20 4.49 9.67
C GLN A 24 12.41 5.14 9.00
N SER A 25 12.42 5.25 7.66
CA SER A 25 13.47 5.95 6.91
C SER A 25 13.29 7.47 6.80
N GLY A 26 12.12 7.97 7.21
CA GLY A 26 11.75 9.37 7.11
C GLY A 26 11.96 10.16 8.41
N PRO A 27 11.45 11.41 8.46
CA PRO A 27 11.51 12.24 9.67
C PRO A 27 10.55 11.78 10.78
N CYS A 28 9.60 10.89 10.46
CA CYS A 28 8.53 10.45 11.35
C CYS A 28 8.88 9.16 12.13
N GLN A 29 10.08 9.09 12.71
CA GLN A 29 10.58 7.88 13.37
C GLN A 29 9.74 7.45 14.57
N ASN A 30 9.32 8.39 15.43
CA ASN A 30 8.47 8.10 16.59
C ASN A 30 7.10 7.53 16.17
N ALA A 31 6.55 8.03 15.06
CA ALA A 31 5.32 7.50 14.50
C ALA A 31 5.53 6.09 13.92
N ALA A 32 6.68 5.83 13.30
CA ALA A 32 7.04 4.50 12.83
C ALA A 32 7.13 3.49 13.98
N GLU A 33 7.82 3.82 15.07
CA GLU A 33 7.93 2.96 16.25
C GLU A 33 6.57 2.68 16.90
N THR A 34 5.75 3.72 17.04
CA THR A 34 4.38 3.58 17.57
C THR A 34 3.53 2.67 16.68
N LEU A 35 3.60 2.89 15.36
CA LEU A 35 2.89 2.05 14.38
C LEU A 35 3.36 0.61 14.46
N ILE A 36 4.67 0.35 14.49
CA ILE A 36 5.26 -1.00 14.59
C ILE A 36 4.71 -1.73 15.82
N ARG A 37 4.71 -1.08 16.98
CA ARG A 37 4.14 -1.65 18.21
C ARG A 37 2.67 -1.99 18.04
N GLU A 38 1.86 -1.07 17.51
CA GLU A 38 0.43 -1.31 17.32
C GLU A 38 0.12 -2.42 16.32
N VAL A 39 0.88 -2.54 15.21
CA VAL A 39 0.66 -3.59 14.22
C VAL A 39 1.06 -4.97 14.74
N GLU A 40 2.07 -5.05 15.62
CA GLU A 40 2.44 -6.28 16.31
C GLU A 40 1.39 -6.67 17.36
N GLU A 41 0.92 -5.73 18.18
CA GLU A 41 -0.13 -5.96 19.20
C GLU A 41 -1.45 -6.44 18.58
N LYS A 42 -1.80 -5.92 17.40
CA LYS A 42 -3.04 -6.24 16.68
C LYS A 42 -2.85 -7.39 15.66
N GLU A 43 -1.67 -7.99 15.59
CA GLU A 43 -1.33 -9.07 14.64
C GLU A 43 -1.67 -8.71 13.17
N LEU A 44 -1.41 -7.46 12.78
CA LEU A 44 -1.74 -6.93 11.45
C LEU A 44 -0.67 -7.20 10.40
N LEU A 45 0.47 -7.76 10.81
CA LEU A 45 1.58 -8.07 9.92
C LEU A 45 1.40 -9.44 9.24
N PRO A 46 2.02 -9.65 8.06
CA PRO A 46 1.96 -10.94 7.36
C PRO A 46 2.42 -12.08 8.27
N THR A 47 1.59 -13.11 8.41
CA THR A 47 1.95 -14.31 9.17
C THR A 47 2.94 -15.16 8.39
N ARG A 48 3.86 -15.81 9.12
CA ARG A 48 4.80 -16.77 8.53
C ARG A 48 4.23 -18.18 8.67
N ARG A 49 4.30 -18.97 7.61
CA ARG A 49 4.10 -20.43 7.71
C ARG A 49 5.45 -21.11 7.81
N ASP A 50 5.61 -21.91 8.86
CA ASP A 50 6.76 -22.79 9.00
C ASP A 50 6.64 -23.99 8.05
N TRP A 51 7.73 -24.73 7.89
CA TRP A 51 7.79 -25.96 7.07
C TRP A 51 6.84 -27.07 7.57
N THR A 52 6.36 -26.97 8.81
CA THR A 52 5.32 -27.81 9.42
C THR A 52 3.90 -27.35 9.12
N GLY A 53 3.73 -26.22 8.41
CA GLY A 53 2.43 -25.62 8.07
C GLY A 53 1.79 -24.79 9.18
N LYS A 54 2.47 -24.61 10.33
CA LYS A 54 1.98 -23.79 11.44
C LYS A 54 2.19 -22.31 11.15
N GLU A 55 1.18 -21.49 11.46
CA GLU A 55 1.25 -20.04 11.34
C GLU A 55 1.85 -19.42 12.59
N HIS A 56 2.80 -18.49 12.39
CA HIS A 56 3.47 -17.74 13.44
C HIS A 56 3.25 -16.24 13.19
N PRO A 57 2.96 -15.46 14.26
CA PRO A 57 2.83 -14.02 14.15
C PRO A 57 4.14 -13.43 13.63
N GLY A 58 4.05 -12.66 12.54
CA GLY A 58 5.20 -12.02 11.93
C GLY A 58 5.63 -10.83 12.77
N ARG A 59 6.80 -10.91 13.42
CA ARG A 59 7.43 -9.73 14.03
C ARG A 59 7.99 -8.83 12.95
N TYR A 60 7.93 -7.53 13.17
CA TYR A 60 8.38 -6.54 12.19
C TYR A 60 9.86 -6.74 11.84
N GLU A 61 10.72 -6.94 12.84
CA GLU A 61 12.16 -7.16 12.62
C GLU A 61 12.46 -8.40 11.78
N ASP A 62 11.68 -9.48 11.94
CA ASP A 62 11.85 -10.70 11.19
C ASP A 62 11.40 -10.52 9.74
N LEU A 63 10.32 -9.76 9.52
CA LEU A 63 9.87 -9.39 8.19
C LEU A 63 10.86 -8.47 7.48
N VAL A 64 11.51 -7.54 8.18
CA VAL A 64 12.58 -6.71 7.60
C VAL A 64 13.76 -7.57 7.14
N LYS A 65 14.13 -8.61 7.88
CA LYS A 65 15.19 -9.56 7.48
C LYS A 65 14.75 -10.41 6.28
N LEU A 66 13.53 -10.92 6.31
CA LEU A 66 12.96 -11.75 5.24
C LEU A 66 12.84 -10.96 3.93
N TYR A 67 12.34 -9.73 4.02
CA TYR A 67 12.16 -8.80 2.91
C TYR A 67 13.30 -7.79 2.81
N GLY A 68 14.55 -8.24 3.02
CA GLY A 68 15.72 -7.35 2.96
C GLY A 68 15.95 -6.68 1.60
N HIS A 69 15.34 -7.20 0.54
CA HIS A 69 15.36 -6.61 -0.80
C HIS A 69 14.38 -5.42 -0.97
N ILE A 70 13.45 -5.23 -0.03
CA ILE A 70 12.49 -4.14 -0.06
C ILE A 70 13.14 -2.91 0.58
N SER A 71 13.40 -1.91 -0.26
CA SER A 71 13.95 -0.63 0.16
C SER A 71 12.88 0.22 0.89
N PRO A 72 13.28 1.15 1.77
CA PRO A 72 12.32 1.99 2.49
C PRO A 72 11.46 2.89 1.58
N ASP A 73 11.97 3.24 0.40
CA ASP A 73 11.27 4.02 -0.62
C ASP A 73 10.43 3.15 -1.57
N HIS A 74 10.35 1.83 -1.36
CA HIS A 74 9.65 0.91 -2.24
C HIS A 74 8.19 1.32 -2.50
N LEU A 75 7.46 1.72 -1.44
CA LEU A 75 6.08 2.20 -1.56
C LEU A 75 5.99 3.42 -2.49
N LEU A 76 6.93 4.35 -2.37
CA LEU A 76 7.00 5.53 -3.23
C LEU A 76 7.30 5.15 -4.69
N GLN A 77 8.22 4.21 -4.92
CA GLN A 77 8.52 3.70 -6.27
C GLN A 77 7.30 3.03 -6.92
N VAL A 78 6.52 2.28 -6.14
CA VAL A 78 5.26 1.69 -6.62
C VAL A 78 4.30 2.80 -7.06
N CYS A 79 4.09 3.81 -6.21
CA CYS A 79 3.26 4.96 -6.53
C CYS A 79 3.72 5.71 -7.81
N GLN A 80 5.04 5.89 -7.99
CA GLN A 80 5.62 6.53 -9.17
C GLN A 80 5.39 5.71 -10.45
N ARG A 81 5.43 4.38 -10.37
CA ARG A 81 5.21 3.49 -11.53
C ARG A 81 3.74 3.35 -11.89
N VAL A 82 2.83 3.36 -10.91
CA VAL A 82 1.39 3.24 -11.14
C VAL A 82 0.83 4.42 -11.92
N CYS A 83 1.29 5.65 -11.64
CA CYS A 83 0.79 6.87 -12.29
C CYS A 83 0.86 6.83 -13.84
N PRO A 84 2.02 6.60 -14.47
CA PRO A 84 2.12 6.54 -15.93
C PRO A 84 1.49 5.27 -16.53
N LEU A 85 1.41 4.17 -15.78
CA LEU A 85 0.71 2.97 -16.23
C LEU A 85 -0.80 3.21 -16.33
N LEU A 86 -1.38 3.86 -15.32
CA LEU A 86 -2.79 4.22 -15.32
C LEU A 86 -3.13 5.22 -16.43
N GLU A 87 -2.25 6.19 -16.70
CA GLU A 87 -2.45 7.19 -17.75
C GLU A 87 -2.59 6.57 -19.16
N LYS A 88 -1.94 5.43 -19.42
CA LYS A 88 -2.05 4.70 -20.69
C LYS A 88 -3.41 4.03 -20.87
N GLU A 89 -3.94 3.46 -19.79
CA GLU A 89 -5.19 2.69 -19.81
C GLU A 89 -6.43 3.58 -19.65
N VAL A 90 -6.34 4.59 -18.78
CA VAL A 90 -7.42 5.52 -18.46
C VAL A 90 -6.83 6.93 -18.37
N PRO A 91 -6.80 7.71 -19.46
CA PRO A 91 -6.18 9.02 -19.47
C PRO A 91 -6.87 9.99 -18.51
N ALA A 92 -6.08 10.86 -17.88
CA ALA A 92 -6.57 11.94 -17.05
C ALA A 92 -7.14 13.08 -17.90
N SER A 93 -7.92 13.97 -17.28
CA SER A 93 -8.45 15.15 -17.99
C SER A 93 -7.38 16.19 -18.36
N VAL A 94 -6.25 16.19 -17.63
CA VAL A 94 -5.12 17.08 -17.90
C VAL A 94 -3.86 16.21 -18.02
N PRO A 95 -3.25 16.13 -19.21
CA PRO A 95 -2.03 15.36 -19.42
C PRO A 95 -0.87 15.87 -18.56
N GLY A 96 -0.06 14.94 -18.04
CA GLY A 96 1.18 15.26 -17.33
C GLY A 96 1.04 15.64 -15.86
N VAL A 97 -0.18 15.76 -15.33
CA VAL A 97 -0.40 15.93 -13.89
C VAL A 97 -0.53 14.56 -13.24
N HIS A 98 0.47 14.17 -12.46
CA HIS A 98 0.45 12.94 -11.68
C HIS A 98 0.41 13.28 -10.19
N SER A 99 -0.71 12.97 -9.52
CA SER A 99 -0.89 13.23 -8.09
C SER A 99 -1.51 12.01 -7.42
N LEU A 100 -0.89 11.56 -6.31
CA LEU A 100 -1.45 10.50 -5.46
C LEU A 100 -2.69 10.97 -4.69
N LEU A 101 -2.86 12.30 -4.57
CA LEU A 101 -3.94 12.96 -3.82
C LEU A 101 -5.00 13.57 -4.75
N GLY A 102 -4.97 13.22 -6.04
CA GLY A 102 -5.94 13.70 -7.01
C GLY A 102 -7.35 13.18 -6.71
N ALA A 103 -8.35 14.02 -6.95
CA ALA A 103 -9.76 13.68 -6.79
C ALA A 103 -10.47 13.61 -8.15
N GLY A 104 -11.63 12.94 -8.18
CA GLY A 104 -12.47 12.81 -9.37
C GLY A 104 -11.70 12.27 -10.58
N ARG A 105 -11.64 13.06 -11.66
CA ARG A 105 -10.98 12.67 -12.92
C ARG A 105 -9.46 12.64 -12.86
N GLN A 106 -8.87 13.16 -11.78
CA GLN A 106 -7.43 13.09 -11.50
C GLN A 106 -7.08 12.01 -10.46
N SER A 107 -8.08 11.26 -9.96
CA SER A 107 -7.84 10.18 -9.01
C SER A 107 -7.06 9.03 -9.63
N LEU A 108 -6.19 8.39 -8.84
CA LEU A 108 -5.53 7.14 -9.21
C LEU A 108 -6.48 5.93 -9.19
N LEU A 109 -7.66 6.09 -8.60
CA LEU A 109 -8.69 5.05 -8.55
C LEU A 109 -9.76 5.26 -9.63
N ARG A 110 -9.52 6.14 -10.59
CA ARG A 110 -10.46 6.42 -11.69
C ARG A 110 -10.64 5.18 -12.55
N THR A 111 -11.87 4.98 -13.02
CA THR A 111 -12.22 3.93 -13.96
C THR A 111 -12.85 4.54 -15.21
N ASN A 112 -12.94 3.77 -16.30
CA ASN A 112 -13.66 4.20 -17.50
C ASN A 112 -15.13 4.57 -17.21
N LYS A 113 -15.74 3.99 -16.17
CA LYS A 113 -17.10 4.35 -15.74
C LYS A 113 -17.15 5.70 -15.03
N SER A 114 -16.12 6.03 -14.26
CA SER A 114 -16.00 7.31 -13.55
C SER A 114 -15.86 8.52 -14.50
N GLN A 115 -15.44 8.31 -15.75
CA GLN A 115 -15.35 9.35 -16.78
C GLN A 115 -16.73 9.92 -17.17
N TYR A 116 -17.80 9.14 -17.05
CA TYR A 116 -19.16 9.53 -17.46
C TYR A 116 -19.99 10.15 -16.31
N CYS A 117 -19.51 10.08 -15.07
CA CYS A 117 -20.22 10.68 -13.93
C CYS A 117 -19.89 12.17 -13.81
N ASN A 118 -20.67 12.99 -14.52
CA ASN A 118 -20.83 14.41 -14.22
C ASN A 118 -21.81 14.60 -13.06
N HIS A 119 -21.43 14.29 -11.81
CA HIS A 119 -22.22 14.76 -10.67
C HIS A 119 -21.44 14.84 -9.36
N MET A 120 -21.23 16.09 -8.93
CA MET A 120 -21.13 16.65 -7.57
C MET A 120 -20.31 15.89 -6.51
N THR A 121 -19.17 16.48 -6.14
CA THR A 121 -19.10 17.32 -4.93
C THR A 121 -18.01 18.37 -5.10
N CYS A 122 -18.40 19.61 -4.82
CA CYS A 122 -17.52 20.73 -4.51
C CYS A 122 -16.77 20.48 -3.20
#